data_AF-A0A9P7EV46-F1
#
_entry.id   AF-A0A9P7EV46-F1
#
_cell.length_a   1.000
_cell.length_b   1.000
_cell.length_c   1.000
_cell.angle_alpha   90.00
_cell.angle_beta   90.00
_cell.angle_gamma   90.00
#
_symmetry.space_group_name_H-M   'P 1'
#
loop_
_entity.id
_entity.type
_entity.pdbx_description
1 polymer ?
#
loop_
_entity_poly.entity_id
_entity_poly.type
_entity_poly.pdbx_seq_one_letter_code
_entity_poly.pdbx_strand_id
1 'polypeptide(L)'
;GKAKAALDEKQLMDYEWKIVGQLRDVLKILKDATMFFSRAVPNLATVIPAMDLMDEKLTTYSLDDKYLPAIRAAVGLAKKTLNRYYQLTDHSDVYRIAMILHPRHKLVYFKVANWENEWIDAA
;
A
#
# COMPACT_ATOMS: atom_id res chain seq x y z
N GLY A 1 -25.86 4.46 -37.95
CA GLY A 1 -26.98 3.58 -37.57
C GLY A 1 -27.12 3.56 -36.06
N LYS A 2 -28.35 3.48 -35.53
CA LYS A 2 -28.66 3.61 -34.09
C LYS A 2 -27.79 2.72 -33.16
N ALA A 3 -27.33 1.56 -33.63
CA ALA A 3 -26.42 0.69 -32.90
C ALA A 3 -25.00 1.27 -32.70
N LYS A 4 -24.48 2.05 -33.67
CA LYS A 4 -23.15 2.69 -33.56
C LYS A 4 -23.17 3.85 -32.55
N ALA A 5 -24.25 4.62 -32.52
CA ALA A 5 -24.44 5.70 -31.54
C ALA A 5 -24.60 5.16 -30.11
N ALA A 6 -25.30 4.04 -29.92
CA ALA A 6 -25.43 3.37 -28.62
C ALA A 6 -24.13 2.68 -28.14
N LEU A 7 -23.20 2.40 -29.05
CA LEU A 7 -21.86 1.88 -28.73
C LEU A 7 -20.91 3.01 -28.34
N ASP A 8 -20.96 4.16 -29.03
CA ASP A 8 -20.20 5.37 -28.67
C ASP A 8 -20.57 5.88 -27.27
N GLU A 9 -21.85 5.81 -26.89
CA GLU A 9 -22.34 6.24 -25.57
C GLU A 9 -21.81 5.38 -24.40
N LYS A 10 -21.27 4.18 -24.70
CA LYS A 10 -20.66 3.27 -23.72
C LYS A 10 -19.13 3.25 -23.78
N GLN A 11 -18.51 4.00 -24.68
CA GLN A 11 -17.06 4.10 -24.76
C GLN A 11 -16.55 5.10 -23.73
N LEU A 12 -15.55 4.68 -22.96
CA LEU A 12 -14.83 5.59 -22.08
C LEU A 12 -14.12 6.65 -22.92
N MET A 13 -14.24 7.90 -22.49
CA MET A 13 -13.54 9.02 -23.09
C MET A 13 -12.04 8.90 -22.80
N ASP A 14 -11.19 9.51 -23.62
CA ASP A 14 -9.72 9.49 -23.43
C ASP A 14 -9.29 9.93 -22.02
N TYR A 15 -10.02 10.89 -21.45
CA TYR A 15 -9.82 11.34 -20.08
C TYR A 15 -10.12 10.24 -19.04
N GLU A 16 -11.20 9.48 -19.23
CA GLU A 16 -11.58 8.39 -18.32
C GLU A 16 -10.59 7.23 -18.44
N TRP A 17 -10.13 6.91 -19.64
CA TRP A 17 -9.05 5.94 -19.85
C TRP A 17 -7.77 6.34 -19.13
N LYS A 18 -7.43 7.64 -19.13
CA LYS A 18 -6.29 8.16 -18.37
C LYS A 18 -6.48 7.96 -16.86
N ILE A 19 -7.67 8.23 -16.32
CA ILE A 19 -7.99 7.96 -14.90
C ILE A 19 -7.83 6.47 -14.59
N VAL A 20 -8.44 5.59 -15.41
CA VAL A 20 -8.38 4.14 -15.20
C VAL A 20 -6.94 3.63 -15.26
N GLY A 21 -6.13 4.13 -16.19
CA GLY A 21 -4.71 3.80 -16.28
C GLY A 21 -3.95 4.19 -15.02
N GLN A 22 -4.13 5.42 -14.54
CA GLN A 22 -3.49 5.88 -13.31
C GLN A 22 -3.99 5.13 -12.08
N LEU A 23 -5.29 4.83 -12.00
CA LEU A 23 -5.89 4.06 -10.91
C LEU A 23 -5.31 2.65 -10.85
N ARG A 24 -5.20 1.97 -12.00
CA ARG A 24 -4.55 0.66 -12.11
C ARG A 24 -3.12 0.69 -11.56
N ASP A 25 -2.36 1.72 -11.90
CA ASP A 25 -0.96 1.84 -11.52
C ASP A 25 -0.81 2.03 -10.00
N VAL A 26 -1.62 2.90 -9.39
CA VAL A 26 -1.55 3.13 -7.93
C VAL A 26 -2.11 1.96 -7.12
N LEU A 27 -3.07 1.20 -7.66
CA LEU A 27 -3.63 0.00 -7.01
C LEU A 27 -2.70 -1.21 -7.07
N LYS A 28 -1.67 -1.19 -7.93
CA LYS A 28 -0.77 -2.33 -8.13
C LYS A 28 -0.12 -2.79 -6.82
N ILE A 29 0.30 -1.86 -5.96
CA ILE A 29 0.95 -2.20 -4.68
C ILE A 29 0.01 -2.98 -3.73
N LEU A 30 -1.28 -2.63 -3.72
CA LEU A 30 -2.29 -3.32 -2.91
C LEU A 30 -2.55 -4.73 -3.45
N LYS A 31 -2.60 -4.86 -4.78
CA LYS A 31 -2.70 -6.17 -5.43
C LYS A 31 -1.50 -7.05 -5.09
N ASP A 32 -0.29 -6.52 -5.19
CA ASP A 32 0.94 -7.26 -4.92
C ASP A 32 1.00 -7.71 -3.45
N ALA A 33 0.62 -6.85 -2.50
CA ALA A 33 0.48 -7.20 -1.09
C ALA A 33 -0.58 -8.29 -0.87
N THR A 34 -1.75 -8.17 -1.49
CA THR A 34 -2.83 -9.17 -1.39
C THR A 34 -2.36 -10.53 -1.90
N MET A 35 -1.72 -10.56 -3.07
CA MET A 35 -1.16 -11.78 -3.65
C MET A 35 -0.04 -12.39 -2.79
N PHE A 36 0.74 -11.55 -2.10
CA PHE A 36 1.77 -12.00 -1.18
C PHE A 36 1.17 -12.69 0.04
N PHE A 37 0.16 -12.10 0.69
CA PHE A 37 -0.50 -12.69 1.87
C PHE A 37 -1.46 -13.82 1.54
N SER A 38 -1.91 -13.96 0.29
CA SER A 38 -2.78 -15.08 -0.14
C SER A 38 -2.02 -16.39 -0.40
N ARG A 39 -0.71 -16.44 -0.15
CA ARG A 39 0.11 -17.65 -0.32
C ARG A 39 -0.15 -18.64 0.82
N ALA A 40 0.26 -19.90 0.64
CA ALA A 40 0.01 -20.97 1.61
C ALA A 40 0.70 -20.77 2.99
N VAL A 41 1.69 -19.88 3.09
CA VAL A 41 2.45 -19.63 4.32
C VAL A 41 2.63 -18.12 4.55
N PRO A 42 1.55 -17.37 4.88
CA PRO A 42 1.70 -15.98 5.27
C PRO A 42 2.42 -15.93 6.63
N ASN A 43 3.48 -15.14 6.73
CA ASN A 43 4.26 -15.00 7.97
C ASN A 43 3.92 -13.65 8.63
N LEU A 44 3.56 -13.69 9.91
CA LEU A 44 3.26 -12.49 10.69
C LEU A 44 4.43 -11.48 10.70
N ALA A 45 5.67 -11.96 10.64
CA ALA A 45 6.88 -11.14 10.56
C ALA A 45 6.98 -10.29 9.28
N THR A 46 6.14 -10.56 8.28
CA THR A 46 6.13 -9.85 6.99
C THR A 46 5.03 -8.82 6.87
N VAL A 47 4.13 -8.75 7.85
CA VAL A 47 3.01 -7.78 7.86
C VAL A 47 3.54 -6.36 7.91
N ILE A 48 4.34 -6.03 8.93
CA ILE A 48 4.92 -4.70 9.10
C ILE A 48 5.77 -4.28 7.89
N PRO A 49 6.72 -5.10 7.38
CA PRO A 49 7.47 -4.75 6.18
C PRO A 49 6.60 -4.52 4.93
N ALA A 50 5.51 -5.27 4.77
CA ALA A 50 4.59 -5.04 3.68
C ALA A 50 3.82 -3.72 3.85
N MET A 51 3.44 -3.36 5.09
CA MET A 51 2.79 -2.10 5.38
C MET A 51 3.72 -0.89 5.19
N ASP A 52 5.00 -1.00 5.57
CA ASP A 52 6.02 0.01 5.30
C ASP A 52 6.17 0.27 3.79
N LEU A 53 6.28 -0.80 3.00
CA LEU A 53 6.39 -0.70 1.55
C LEU A 53 5.13 -0.09 0.93
N MET A 54 3.94 -0.47 1.41
CA MET A 54 2.69 0.13 0.97
C MET A 54 2.65 1.63 1.30
N ASP A 55 3.07 2.03 2.50
CA ASP A 55 3.09 3.43 2.92
C ASP A 55 4.06 4.27 2.07
N GLU A 56 5.28 3.78 1.84
CA GLU A 56 6.27 4.42 0.97
C GLU A 56 5.70 4.67 -0.44
N LYS A 57 5.08 3.65 -1.04
CA LYS A 57 4.52 3.75 -2.39
C LYS A 57 3.32 4.68 -2.46
N LEU A 58 2.39 4.60 -1.52
CA LEU A 58 1.23 5.50 -1.49
C LEU A 58 1.68 6.95 -1.26
N THR A 59 2.69 7.18 -0.42
CA THR A 59 3.29 8.51 -0.23
C THR A 59 3.87 9.04 -1.54
N THR A 60 4.68 8.22 -2.21
CA THR A 60 5.27 8.56 -3.50
C THR A 60 4.20 8.91 -4.53
N TYR A 61 3.15 8.10 -4.66
CA TYR A 61 2.05 8.37 -5.59
C TYR A 61 1.26 9.63 -5.25
N SER A 62 1.09 9.96 -3.96
CA SER A 62 0.36 11.15 -3.53
C SER A 62 1.09 12.46 -3.85
N LEU A 63 2.42 12.42 -3.95
CA LEU A 63 3.27 13.58 -4.21
C LEU A 63 3.69 13.72 -5.69
N ASP A 64 3.52 12.67 -6.49
CA ASP A 64 3.97 12.63 -7.87
C ASP A 64 2.99 13.37 -8.81
N ASP A 65 3.45 14.50 -9.35
CA ASP A 65 2.68 15.36 -10.26
C ASP A 65 2.31 14.70 -11.58
N LYS A 66 2.84 13.52 -11.91
CA LYS A 66 2.36 12.73 -13.06
C LYS A 66 0.91 12.28 -12.89
N TYR A 67 0.43 12.16 -11.66
CA TYR A 67 -0.93 11.73 -11.34
C TYR A 67 -1.91 12.90 -11.29
N LEU A 68 -3.13 12.66 -11.77
CA LEU A 68 -4.22 13.62 -11.70
C LEU A 68 -4.52 13.97 -10.24
N PRO A 69 -4.94 15.22 -9.94
CA PRO A 69 -5.27 15.64 -8.57
C PRO A 69 -6.26 14.72 -7.85
N ALA A 70 -7.27 14.21 -8.58
CA ALA A 70 -8.24 13.25 -8.03
C ALA A 70 -7.59 11.92 -7.62
N ILE A 71 -6.62 11.41 -8.39
CA ILE A 71 -5.87 10.21 -8.07
C ILE A 71 -4.99 10.43 -6.84
N ARG A 72 -4.27 11.56 -6.78
CA ARG A 72 -3.46 11.91 -5.60
C ARG A 72 -4.29 12.03 -4.33
N ALA A 73 -5.46 12.65 -4.41
CA ALA A 73 -6.41 12.75 -3.29
C ALA A 73 -6.92 11.37 -2.86
N ALA A 74 -7.31 10.51 -3.80
CA ALA A 74 -7.75 9.14 -3.52
C ALA A 74 -6.65 8.29 -2.87
N VAL A 75 -5.41 8.39 -3.36
CA VAL A 75 -4.23 7.75 -2.75
C VAL A 75 -3.99 8.27 -1.34
N GLY A 76 -4.13 9.59 -1.11
CA GLY A 76 -4.03 10.18 0.22
C GLY A 76 -5.07 9.62 1.21
N LEU A 77 -6.30 9.35 0.74
CA LEU A 77 -7.31 8.67 1.54
C LEU A 77 -6.92 7.20 1.81
N ALA A 78 -6.43 6.48 0.81
CA ALA A 78 -5.97 5.10 0.97
C ALA A 78 -4.82 5.00 1.99
N LYS A 79 -3.87 5.94 1.97
CA LYS A 79 -2.79 6.04 2.98
C LYS A 79 -3.34 6.26 4.37
N LYS A 80 -4.31 7.17 4.57
CA LYS A 80 -4.96 7.35 5.87
C LYS A 80 -5.61 6.06 6.38
N THR A 81 -6.26 5.30 5.50
CA THR A 81 -6.81 3.99 5.84
C THR A 81 -5.71 3.00 6.22
N LEU A 82 -4.62 2.93 5.45
CA LEU A 82 -3.46 2.08 5.76
C LEU A 82 -2.87 2.41 7.14
N ASN A 83 -2.65 3.69 7.43
CA ASN A 83 -2.08 4.15 8.70
C ASN A 83 -2.94 3.77 9.90
N ARG A 84 -4.27 3.78 9.76
CA ARG A 84 -5.18 3.31 10.81
C ARG A 84 -4.93 1.83 11.13
N TYR A 85 -4.77 0.98 10.12
CA TYR A 85 -4.46 -0.43 10.34
C TYR A 85 -3.03 -0.64 10.84
N TYR A 86 -2.10 0.21 10.41
CA TYR A 86 -0.72 0.18 10.88
C TYR A 86 -0.66 0.38 12.39
N GLN A 87 -1.34 1.41 12.90
CA GLN A 87 -1.47 1.66 14.33
C GLN A 87 -2.06 0.47 15.11
N LEU A 88 -2.92 -0.34 14.49
CA LEU A 88 -3.43 -1.55 15.14
C LEU A 88 -2.37 -2.64 15.30
N THR A 89 -1.37 -2.69 14.43
CA THR A 89 -0.23 -3.62 14.60
C THR A 89 0.63 -3.26 15.80
N ASP A 90 0.64 -1.99 16.20
CA ASP A 90 1.36 -1.50 17.37
C ASP A 90 0.67 -1.82 18.70
N HIS A 91 -0.62 -2.14 18.67
CA HIS A 91 -1.37 -2.55 19.87
C HIS A 91 -1.12 -4.01 20.27
N SER A 92 -0.31 -4.75 19.52
CA SER A 92 0.00 -6.14 19.81
C SER A 92 1.49 -6.43 19.62
N ASP A 93 2.15 -6.78 20.73
CA ASP A 93 3.57 -7.14 20.74
C ASP A 93 3.89 -8.33 19.81
N VAL A 94 2.89 -9.14 19.46
CA VAL A 94 3.04 -10.34 18.63
C VAL A 94 3.64 -10.00 17.26
N TYR A 95 3.31 -8.86 16.66
CA TYR A 95 3.90 -8.44 15.38
C TYR A 95 5.39 -8.12 15.51
N ARG A 96 5.78 -7.43 16.58
CA ARG A 96 7.19 -7.09 16.87
C ARG A 96 8.00 -8.34 17.23
N ILE A 97 7.47 -9.19 18.11
CA ILE A 97 8.09 -10.46 18.50
C ILE A 97 8.31 -11.35 17.26
N ALA A 98 7.32 -11.44 16.36
CA ALA A 98 7.47 -12.21 15.12
C ALA A 98 8.62 -11.68 14.24
N MET A 99 8.78 -10.35 14.13
CA MET A 99 9.90 -9.75 13.40
C MET A 99 11.25 -10.01 14.08
N ILE A 100 11.33 -9.91 15.41
CA ILE A 100 12.55 -10.19 16.19
C ILE A 100 12.99 -11.64 16.01
N LEU A 101 12.03 -12.57 16.03
CA LEU A 101 12.28 -14.00 15.84
C LEU A 101 12.62 -14.37 14.38
N HIS A 102 12.37 -13.46 13.42
CA HIS A 102 12.67 -13.73 12.02
C HIS A 102 14.18 -13.71 11.75
N PRO A 103 14.80 -14.81 11.26
CA PRO A 103 16.25 -14.94 11.15
C PRO A 103 16.94 -13.88 10.29
N ARG A 104 16.21 -13.29 9.33
CA ARG A 104 16.70 -12.23 8.43
C ARG A 104 16.44 -10.80 8.91
N HIS A 105 15.44 -10.54 9.77
CA HIS A 105 15.05 -9.18 10.14
C HIS A 105 15.66 -8.79 11.49
N LYS A 106 15.39 -9.60 12.52
CA LYS A 106 15.89 -9.42 13.90
C LYS A 106 15.88 -7.94 14.32
N LEU A 107 16.96 -7.43 14.91
CA LEU A 107 17.11 -6.02 15.27
C LEU A 107 17.64 -5.13 14.14
N VAL A 108 18.11 -5.74 13.04
CA VAL A 108 18.72 -5.01 11.92
C VAL A 108 17.65 -4.29 11.11
N TYR A 109 16.47 -4.89 10.96
CA TYR A 109 15.36 -4.28 10.22
C TYR A 109 14.96 -2.94 10.82
N PHE A 110 14.74 -2.86 12.13
CA PHE A 110 14.33 -1.62 12.79
C PHE A 110 15.34 -0.48 12.61
N LYS A 111 16.64 -0.80 12.61
CA LYS A 111 17.72 0.16 12.37
C LYS A 111 17.74 0.66 10.93
N VAL A 112 17.50 -0.23 9.96
CA VAL A 112 17.50 0.11 8.52
C VAL A 112 16.22 0.81 8.10
N ALA A 113 15.09 0.46 8.71
CA ALA A 113 13.79 1.11 8.49
C ALA A 113 13.70 2.50 9.15
N ASN A 114 14.75 2.93 9.87
CA ASN A 114 14.84 4.23 10.54
C ASN A 114 13.64 4.51 11.47
N TRP A 115 13.18 3.48 12.18
CA TRP A 115 12.14 3.65 13.18
C TRP A 115 12.66 4.50 14.35
N GLU A 116 11.79 5.32 14.94
CA GLU A 116 12.11 6.12 16.11
C GLU A 116 12.57 5.21 17.28
N ASN A 117 13.60 5.62 18.03
CA ASN A 117 14.22 4.80 19.07
C ASN A 117 13.22 4.35 20.16
N GLU A 118 12.17 5.12 20.42
CA GLU A 118 11.09 4.76 21.36
C GLU A 118 10.40 3.43 20.99
N TRP A 119 10.39 3.07 19.70
CA TRP A 119 9.82 1.82 19.20
C TRP A 119 10.79 0.63 19.29
N ILE A 120 12.09 0.92 19.38
CA ILE A 120 13.16 -0.07 19.55
C ILE A 120 13.33 -0.41 21.03
N ASP A 121 13.22 0.58 21.92
CA ASP A 121 13.43 0.43 23.36
C ASP A 121 12.24 -0.20 24.10
N ALA A 122 11.04 -0.20 23.48
CA ALA A 122 9.83 -0.80 24.02
C ALA A 122 9.60 -2.28 23.61
N ALA A 123 10.57 -2.92 22.96
CA ALA A 123 10.51 -4.29 22.45
C ALA A 123 11.47 -5.23 23.19
#